data_AF-A0AAQ3U444-F1
#
_entry.id   AF-A0AAQ3U444-F1
#
_cell.length_a   1.000
_cell.length_b   1.000
_cell.length_c   1.000
_cell.angle_alpha   90.00
_cell.angle_beta   90.00
_cell.angle_gamma   90.00
#
_symmetry.space_group_name_H-M   'P 1'
#
loop_
_entity.id
_entity.type
_entity.pdbx_description
1 polymer ?
#
loop_
_entity_poly.entity_id
_entity_poly.type
_entity_poly.pdbx_seq_one_letter_code
_entity_poly.pdbx_strand_id
1 'polypeptide(L)'
;MGKKTIVLYPFLGVGHLNPMVELAKAILRHGLGVLIAVVDAPDTNAVSAAAVARLAAANPTIAFRLLPVPASPDAGAHPVQRSLDTLRLANPGLRDLLLSLHHGPGELALLLDMFCVDALDVAAELRVPAYFFFPSAASNLAVFLNLPYYYPTVPSFRETAKDKNALVRCYPGMPPIRAADMLLMVQDKESDAARVRLYQFRRMAEGRGVLVNSFDWLEPAALKALRSGACVPAGPTPAVYCIGPLVNRGGSHGERGGAAEKPHECLAWLDAQPRRSVVFLCFGSLGAFSSAQLREIARGLETSGHRFLWAVRSPPEEQSQFPEPDLERLLPAGFLERTRSRGMVLKNWAPQSEVVQHEAVAAFVTHCGWNSTLEAIMSGLPMICWPLYAEQSMNKAFMVEEMRIAVEMEGYEEFVTAEEVEAKVRLVMDTEKGKMLRERLAVAKEKAVEAINEGGSSEAAFTDFLRDFGAE
;
A
#
# COMPACT_ATOMS: atom_id res chain seq x y z
N MET A 1 -20.43 21.12 -23.92
CA MET A 1 -19.56 19.93 -23.91
C MET A 1 -19.82 19.18 -22.62
N GLY A 2 -19.94 17.86 -22.67
CA GLY A 2 -20.14 17.05 -21.47
C GLY A 2 -18.95 17.17 -20.51
N LYS A 3 -19.17 16.95 -19.21
CA LYS A 3 -18.10 16.91 -18.23
C LYS A 3 -17.25 15.66 -18.48
N LYS A 4 -15.96 15.82 -18.81
CA LYS A 4 -15.04 14.69 -18.98
C LYS A 4 -15.00 13.84 -17.71
N THR A 5 -15.02 12.52 -17.85
CA THR A 5 -15.14 11.58 -16.75
C THR A 5 -13.99 10.58 -16.75
N ILE A 6 -13.47 10.27 -15.56
CA ILE A 6 -12.49 9.21 -15.35
C ILE A 6 -13.16 8.09 -14.55
N VAL A 7 -13.16 6.88 -15.09
CA VAL A 7 -13.61 5.67 -14.39
C VAL A 7 -12.41 5.00 -13.75
N LEU A 8 -12.45 4.82 -12.44
CA LEU A 8 -11.42 4.13 -11.66
C LEU A 8 -11.85 2.68 -11.47
N TYR A 9 -10.95 1.75 -11.74
CA TYR A 9 -11.20 0.31 -11.63
C TYR A 9 -10.22 -0.32 -10.62
N PRO A 10 -10.55 -0.31 -9.32
CA PRO A 10 -9.71 -0.84 -8.23
C PRO A 10 -9.60 -2.36 -8.24
N PHE A 11 -8.51 -2.86 -7.67
CA PHE A 11 -8.40 -4.28 -7.30
C PHE A 11 -9.30 -4.64 -6.11
N LEU A 12 -9.47 -5.95 -5.90
CA LEU A 12 -10.39 -6.57 -4.94
C LEU A 12 -10.15 -6.16 -3.48
N GLY A 13 -8.98 -5.67 -3.09
CA GLY A 13 -8.63 -5.37 -1.71
C GLY A 13 -8.85 -3.92 -1.27
N VAL A 14 -9.20 -3.71 0.00
CA VAL A 14 -9.34 -2.35 0.60
C VAL A 14 -8.06 -1.50 0.52
N GLY A 15 -6.90 -2.16 0.50
CA GLY A 15 -5.60 -1.51 0.28
C GLY A 15 -5.46 -0.83 -1.09
N HIS A 16 -6.29 -1.20 -2.06
CA HIS A 16 -6.34 -0.59 -3.39
C HIS A 16 -7.52 0.38 -3.54
N LEU A 17 -8.65 0.06 -2.90
CA LEU A 17 -9.82 0.94 -2.93
C LEU A 17 -9.58 2.27 -2.21
N ASN A 18 -8.92 2.28 -1.04
CA ASN A 18 -8.67 3.52 -0.29
C ASN A 18 -7.82 4.53 -1.09
N PRO A 19 -6.66 4.15 -1.68
CA PRO A 19 -5.91 5.04 -2.56
C PRO A 19 -6.70 5.52 -3.78
N MET A 20 -7.56 4.68 -4.36
CA MET A 20 -8.44 5.07 -5.47
C MET A 20 -9.48 6.11 -5.06
N VAL A 21 -9.99 6.06 -3.82
CA VAL A 21 -10.85 7.11 -3.26
C VAL A 21 -10.09 8.44 -3.13
N GLU A 22 -8.85 8.43 -2.63
CA GLU A 22 -8.04 9.65 -2.53
C GLU A 22 -7.68 10.23 -3.91
N LEU A 23 -7.41 9.36 -4.89
CA LEU A 23 -7.22 9.77 -6.28
C LEU A 23 -8.51 10.36 -6.88
N ALA A 24 -9.67 9.76 -6.61
CA ALA A 24 -10.95 10.30 -7.06
C ALA A 24 -11.22 11.69 -6.49
N LYS A 25 -10.87 11.95 -5.23
CA LYS A 25 -10.91 13.32 -4.66
C LYS A 25 -9.99 14.28 -5.40
N ALA A 26 -8.80 13.84 -5.79
CA ALA A 26 -7.89 14.67 -6.59
C ALA A 26 -8.48 15.01 -7.97
N ILE A 27 -9.03 14.01 -8.67
CA ILE A 27 -9.71 14.20 -9.97
C ILE A 27 -10.88 15.20 -9.84
N LEU A 28 -11.68 15.10 -8.78
CA LEU A 28 -12.80 16.02 -8.53
C LEU A 28 -12.36 17.47 -8.32
N ARG A 29 -11.20 17.71 -7.68
CA ARG A 29 -10.66 19.06 -7.47
C ARG A 29 -10.30 19.76 -8.78
N HIS A 30 -9.97 19.00 -9.83
CA HIS A 30 -9.72 19.52 -11.19
C HIS A 30 -11.00 19.61 -12.03
N GLY A 31 -12.19 19.54 -11.42
CA GLY A 31 -13.45 19.77 -12.12
C GLY A 31 -13.91 18.63 -13.04
N LEU A 32 -13.29 17.44 -12.95
CA LEU A 32 -13.65 16.26 -13.73
C LEU A 32 -14.74 15.42 -13.07
N GLY A 33 -15.47 14.64 -13.87
CA GLY A 33 -16.36 13.59 -13.40
C GLY A 33 -15.56 12.39 -12.93
N VAL A 34 -16.04 11.70 -11.89
CA VAL A 34 -15.37 10.51 -11.38
C VAL A 34 -16.38 9.42 -11.01
N LEU A 35 -16.05 8.19 -11.34
CA LEU A 35 -16.81 7.00 -10.93
C LEU A 35 -15.83 5.89 -10.57
N ILE A 36 -16.08 5.18 -9.46
CA ILE A 36 -15.31 4.02 -9.05
C ILE A 36 -16.13 2.75 -9.33
N ALA A 37 -15.64 1.91 -10.22
CA ALA A 37 -16.26 0.64 -10.61
C ALA A 37 -15.69 -0.50 -9.75
N VAL A 38 -16.40 -0.91 -8.71
CA VAL A 38 -15.92 -1.90 -7.74
C VAL A 38 -16.44 -3.29 -8.09
N VAL A 39 -15.55 -4.26 -8.25
CA VAL A 39 -15.92 -5.67 -8.45
C VAL A 39 -16.59 -6.21 -7.20
N ASP A 40 -17.79 -6.77 -7.36
CA ASP A 40 -18.60 -7.38 -6.32
C ASP A 40 -18.62 -8.89 -6.54
N ALA A 41 -17.69 -9.58 -5.87
CA ALA A 41 -17.51 -11.03 -5.98
C ALA A 41 -17.89 -11.71 -4.65
N PRO A 42 -18.43 -12.93 -4.67
CA PRO A 42 -18.79 -13.67 -3.46
C PRO A 42 -17.56 -14.15 -2.65
N ASP A 43 -16.35 -14.06 -3.22
CA ASP A 43 -15.11 -14.52 -2.60
C ASP A 43 -14.62 -13.54 -1.51
N THR A 44 -14.04 -14.07 -0.43
CA THR A 44 -13.55 -13.30 0.73
C THR A 44 -12.40 -12.34 0.44
N ASN A 45 -11.84 -12.38 -0.78
CA ASN A 45 -10.77 -11.49 -1.21
C ASN A 45 -11.28 -10.13 -1.74
N ALA A 46 -12.58 -10.02 -2.03
CA ALA A 46 -13.20 -8.78 -2.49
C ALA A 46 -13.56 -7.84 -1.33
N VAL A 47 -13.61 -6.54 -1.61
CA VAL A 47 -14.09 -5.54 -0.65
C VAL A 47 -15.55 -5.83 -0.36
N SER A 48 -15.88 -6.03 0.92
CA SER A 48 -17.27 -6.31 1.28
C SER A 48 -18.20 -5.16 0.90
N ALA A 49 -19.44 -5.47 0.53
CA ALA A 49 -20.46 -4.46 0.22
C ALA A 49 -20.61 -3.43 1.35
N ALA A 50 -20.48 -3.86 2.61
CA ALA A 50 -20.50 -2.97 3.78
C ALA A 50 -19.29 -2.00 3.83
N ALA A 51 -18.09 -2.44 3.42
CA ALA A 51 -16.94 -1.55 3.32
C ALA A 51 -17.10 -0.54 2.17
N VAL A 52 -17.62 -0.97 1.02
CA VAL A 52 -17.94 -0.06 -0.09
C VAL A 52 -19.00 0.96 0.32
N ALA A 53 -20.08 0.53 0.97
CA ALA A 53 -21.15 1.41 1.44
C ALA A 53 -20.64 2.46 2.45
N ARG A 54 -19.75 2.09 3.37
CA ARG A 54 -19.11 3.04 4.29
C ARG A 54 -18.26 4.06 3.57
N LEU A 55 -17.47 3.64 2.58
CA LEU A 55 -16.67 4.56 1.76
C LEU A 55 -17.54 5.49 0.93
N ALA A 56 -18.63 5.00 0.34
CA ALA A 56 -19.59 5.80 -0.39
C ALA A 56 -20.27 6.85 0.51
N ALA A 57 -20.71 6.45 1.71
CA ALA A 57 -21.30 7.35 2.69
C ALA A 57 -20.32 8.45 3.15
N ALA A 58 -19.05 8.11 3.32
CA ALA A 58 -18.00 9.07 3.68
C ALA A 58 -17.57 9.99 2.53
N ASN A 59 -17.93 9.68 1.28
CA ASN A 59 -17.51 10.41 0.09
C ASN A 59 -18.69 10.63 -0.88
N PRO A 60 -19.71 11.42 -0.51
CA PRO A 60 -20.97 11.53 -1.24
C PRO A 60 -20.84 12.16 -2.65
N THR A 61 -19.72 12.81 -2.95
CA THR A 61 -19.42 13.38 -4.27
C THR A 61 -18.81 12.37 -5.25
N ILE A 62 -18.43 11.18 -4.78
CA ILE A 62 -17.86 10.10 -5.59
C ILE A 62 -18.94 9.07 -5.86
N ALA A 63 -19.18 8.77 -7.14
CA ALA A 63 -20.07 7.70 -7.53
C ALA A 63 -19.37 6.33 -7.41
N PHE A 64 -20.02 5.36 -6.77
CA PHE A 64 -19.57 3.97 -6.70
C PHE A 64 -20.53 3.09 -7.50
N ARG A 65 -19.99 2.23 -8.36
CA ARG A 65 -20.76 1.25 -9.14
C ARG A 65 -20.26 -0.15 -8.84
N LEU A 66 -21.12 -0.99 -8.26
CA LEU A 66 -20.82 -2.40 -8.07
C LEU A 66 -20.94 -3.17 -9.39
N LEU A 67 -19.98 -4.03 -9.67
CA LEU A 67 -19.93 -4.93 -10.82
C LEU A 67 -20.05 -6.38 -10.31
N PRO A 68 -21.26 -6.95 -10.27
CA PRO A 68 -21.47 -8.29 -9.73
C PRO A 68 -20.86 -9.35 -10.64
N VAL A 69 -20.14 -10.30 -10.04
CA VAL A 69 -19.53 -11.44 -10.74
C VAL A 69 -19.77 -12.76 -10.01
N PRO A 70 -19.78 -13.90 -10.73
CA PRO A 70 -19.79 -15.20 -10.08
C PRO A 70 -18.45 -15.46 -9.34
N ALA A 71 -18.43 -16.49 -8.49
CA ALA A 71 -17.20 -16.97 -7.87
C ALA A 71 -16.17 -17.38 -8.93
N SER A 72 -14.88 -17.33 -8.56
CA SER A 72 -13.81 -17.82 -9.43
C SER A 72 -14.08 -19.28 -9.86
N PRO A 73 -13.94 -19.62 -11.15
CA PRO A 73 -14.37 -20.92 -11.68
C PRO A 73 -13.49 -22.08 -11.21
N ASP A 74 -12.25 -21.79 -10.81
CA ASP A 74 -11.29 -22.77 -10.29
C ASP A 74 -10.97 -22.48 -8.83
N ALA A 75 -11.68 -23.16 -7.93
CA ALA A 75 -11.43 -23.06 -6.50
C ALA A 75 -10.05 -23.62 -6.09
N GLY A 76 -9.43 -24.49 -6.89
CA GLY A 76 -8.11 -25.08 -6.64
C GLY A 76 -6.93 -24.23 -7.14
N ALA A 77 -7.20 -23.24 -8.01
CA ALA A 77 -6.16 -22.37 -8.54
C ALA A 77 -5.46 -21.54 -7.45
N HIS A 78 -4.21 -21.17 -7.74
CA HIS A 78 -3.43 -20.28 -6.89
C HIS A 78 -4.20 -18.95 -6.64
N PRO A 79 -4.22 -18.38 -5.41
CA PRO A 79 -4.99 -17.17 -5.10
C PRO A 79 -4.78 -15.97 -6.04
N VAL A 80 -3.56 -15.77 -6.54
CA VAL A 80 -3.25 -14.74 -7.55
C VAL A 80 -3.94 -14.99 -8.90
N GLN A 81 -3.98 -16.24 -9.36
CA GLN A 81 -4.69 -16.63 -10.58
C GLN A 81 -6.20 -16.42 -10.39
N ARG A 82 -6.76 -16.90 -9.27
CA ARG A 82 -8.19 -16.70 -8.94
C ARG A 82 -8.58 -15.21 -8.96
N SER A 83 -7.74 -14.36 -8.37
CA SER A 83 -7.97 -12.92 -8.36
C SER A 83 -7.98 -12.33 -9.77
N LEU A 84 -7.06 -12.74 -10.64
CA LEU A 84 -7.05 -12.31 -12.05
C LEU A 84 -8.30 -12.79 -12.80
N ASP A 85 -8.72 -14.04 -12.58
CA ASP A 85 -9.93 -14.59 -13.22
C ASP A 85 -11.20 -13.88 -12.76
N THR A 86 -11.31 -13.53 -11.47
CA THR A 86 -12.41 -12.71 -10.95
C THR A 86 -12.46 -11.34 -11.64
N LEU A 87 -11.32 -10.68 -11.85
CA LEU A 87 -11.26 -9.40 -12.58
C LEU A 87 -11.66 -9.57 -14.05
N ARG A 88 -11.25 -10.66 -14.71
CA ARG A 88 -11.68 -11.00 -16.08
C ARG A 88 -13.18 -11.18 -16.17
N LEU A 89 -13.79 -11.85 -15.19
CA LEU A 89 -15.23 -12.06 -15.12
C LEU A 89 -16.01 -10.74 -14.94
N ALA A 90 -15.39 -9.71 -14.38
CA ALA A 90 -15.98 -8.38 -14.23
C ALA A 90 -15.88 -7.52 -15.52
N ASN A 91 -14.98 -7.87 -16.45
CA ASN A 91 -14.76 -7.08 -17.66
C ASN A 91 -16.00 -6.89 -18.55
N PRO A 92 -16.91 -7.87 -18.74
CA PRO A 92 -18.17 -7.62 -19.44
C PRO A 92 -19.03 -6.54 -18.77
N GLY A 93 -19.14 -6.56 -17.44
CA GLY A 93 -19.87 -5.53 -16.70
C GLY A 93 -19.19 -4.16 -16.77
N LEU A 94 -17.86 -4.12 -16.72
CA LEU A 94 -17.07 -2.90 -16.95
C LEU A 94 -17.30 -2.35 -18.36
N ARG A 95 -17.30 -3.22 -19.38
CA ARG A 95 -17.56 -2.85 -20.78
C ARG A 95 -18.92 -2.19 -20.95
N ASP A 96 -19.97 -2.80 -20.42
CA ASP A 96 -21.33 -2.25 -20.50
C ASP A 96 -21.45 -0.91 -19.76
N LEU A 97 -20.78 -0.78 -18.60
CA LEU A 97 -20.69 0.49 -17.88
C LEU A 97 -20.00 1.56 -18.72
N LEU A 98 -18.83 1.28 -19.29
CA LEU A 98 -18.08 2.24 -20.10
C LEU A 98 -18.89 2.65 -21.34
N LEU A 99 -19.56 1.71 -22.02
CA LEU A 99 -20.46 2.00 -23.13
C LEU A 99 -21.58 2.96 -22.74
N SER A 100 -22.16 2.80 -21.55
CA SER A 100 -23.24 3.68 -21.07
C SER A 100 -22.78 5.12 -20.80
N LEU A 101 -21.49 5.32 -20.53
CA LEU A 101 -20.88 6.63 -20.24
C LEU A 101 -20.17 7.26 -21.46
N HIS A 102 -19.96 6.49 -22.52
CA HIS A 102 -19.21 6.93 -23.69
C HIS A 102 -20.12 7.70 -24.65
N HIS A 103 -20.15 9.03 -24.51
CA HIS A 103 -20.96 9.92 -25.35
C HIS A 103 -20.18 10.56 -26.51
N GLY A 104 -18.86 10.41 -26.55
CA GLY A 104 -18.01 10.86 -27.63
C GLY A 104 -16.51 10.62 -27.39
N PRO A 105 -15.66 10.80 -28.41
CA PRO A 105 -14.21 10.69 -28.28
C PRO A 105 -13.64 11.69 -27.27
N GLY A 106 -12.75 11.23 -26.39
CA GLY A 106 -12.03 12.09 -25.44
C GLY A 106 -12.85 12.59 -24.24
N GLU A 107 -14.06 12.08 -24.04
CA GLU A 107 -14.90 12.40 -22.87
C GLU A 107 -14.72 11.42 -21.69
N LEU A 108 -14.08 10.27 -21.94
CA LEU A 108 -13.93 9.18 -20.98
C LEU A 108 -12.49 8.66 -20.95
N ALA A 109 -11.95 8.41 -19.76
CA ALA A 109 -10.73 7.61 -19.57
C ALA A 109 -10.96 6.52 -18.54
N LEU A 110 -10.19 5.44 -18.66
CA LEU A 110 -10.15 4.35 -17.71
C LEU A 110 -8.83 4.39 -16.94
N LEU A 111 -8.91 4.33 -15.62
CA LEU A 111 -7.76 4.29 -14.74
C LEU A 111 -7.80 2.98 -13.94
N LEU A 112 -6.90 2.08 -14.33
CA LEU A 112 -6.83 0.70 -13.89
C LEU A 112 -5.92 0.58 -12.67
N ASP A 113 -6.31 -0.22 -11.68
CA ASP A 113 -5.34 -0.69 -10.70
C ASP A 113 -4.24 -1.53 -11.39
N MET A 114 -3.05 -1.56 -10.79
CA MET A 114 -1.90 -2.37 -11.23
C MET A 114 -2.18 -3.85 -11.51
N PHE A 115 -3.23 -4.44 -10.94
CA PHE A 115 -3.63 -5.83 -11.17
C PHE A 115 -4.73 -6.00 -12.22
N CYS A 116 -5.43 -4.94 -12.60
CA CYS A 116 -6.57 -4.96 -13.53
C CYS A 116 -6.15 -4.91 -15.01
N VAL A 117 -5.05 -5.58 -15.35
CA VAL A 117 -4.36 -5.43 -16.63
C VAL A 117 -5.18 -5.90 -17.84
N ASP A 118 -6.14 -6.82 -17.65
CA ASP A 118 -6.94 -7.36 -18.76
C ASP A 118 -8.09 -6.44 -19.16
N ALA A 119 -8.42 -5.46 -18.32
CA ALA A 119 -9.36 -4.40 -18.70
C ALA A 119 -8.78 -3.42 -19.73
N LEU A 120 -7.47 -3.50 -20.05
CA LEU A 120 -6.90 -2.83 -21.22
C LEU A 120 -7.59 -3.27 -22.52
N ASP A 121 -7.99 -4.54 -22.64
CA ASP A 121 -8.64 -5.05 -23.85
C ASP A 121 -10.05 -4.45 -24.02
N VAL A 122 -10.76 -4.25 -22.90
CA VAL A 122 -12.05 -3.53 -22.87
C VAL A 122 -11.86 -2.09 -23.33
N ALA A 123 -10.84 -1.41 -22.79
CA ALA A 123 -10.54 -0.04 -23.17
C ALA A 123 -10.19 0.09 -24.65
N ALA A 124 -9.39 -0.85 -25.19
CA ALA A 124 -9.02 -0.90 -26.60
C ALA A 124 -10.23 -1.14 -27.51
N GLU A 125 -11.11 -2.08 -27.14
CA GLU A 125 -12.36 -2.35 -27.87
C GLU A 125 -13.21 -1.08 -28.02
N LEU A 126 -13.35 -0.34 -26.92
CA LEU A 126 -14.18 0.87 -26.84
C LEU A 126 -13.43 2.15 -27.26
N ARG A 127 -12.16 2.05 -27.63
CA ARG A 127 -11.26 3.18 -27.94
C ARG A 127 -11.22 4.24 -26.82
N VAL A 128 -11.28 3.77 -25.57
CA VAL A 128 -11.13 4.59 -24.36
C VAL A 128 -9.65 4.58 -23.95
N PRO A 129 -9.01 5.73 -23.72
CA PRO A 129 -7.64 5.76 -23.21
C PRO A 129 -7.58 5.13 -21.81
N ALA A 130 -6.66 4.17 -21.63
CA ALA A 130 -6.43 3.50 -20.37
C ALA A 130 -5.07 3.86 -19.76
N TYR A 131 -5.09 4.20 -18.48
CA TYR A 131 -3.92 4.47 -17.65
C TYR A 131 -3.90 3.49 -16.48
N PHE A 132 -2.75 3.32 -15.85
CA PHE A 132 -2.66 2.59 -14.59
C PHE A 132 -2.48 3.54 -13.41
N PHE A 133 -3.05 3.19 -12.28
CA PHE A 133 -2.65 3.69 -10.99
C PHE A 133 -1.90 2.61 -10.22
N PHE A 134 -0.72 2.98 -9.77
CA PHE A 134 0.23 2.11 -9.08
C PHE A 134 0.35 2.61 -7.63
N PRO A 135 -0.43 2.05 -6.69
CA PRO A 135 -0.45 2.48 -5.29
C PRO A 135 0.73 1.90 -4.47
N SER A 136 1.88 1.70 -5.12
CA SER A 136 3.14 1.23 -4.51
C SER A 136 4.30 2.16 -4.89
N ALA A 137 5.49 1.92 -4.33
CA ALA A 137 6.68 2.76 -4.56
C ALA A 137 7.12 2.80 -6.04
N ALA A 138 7.61 3.94 -6.53
CA ALA A 138 8.16 4.07 -7.88
C ALA A 138 9.33 3.10 -8.13
N SER A 139 10.11 2.79 -7.09
CA SER A 139 11.17 1.79 -7.11
C SER A 139 10.65 0.40 -7.43
N ASN A 140 9.47 0.03 -6.91
CA ASN A 140 8.84 -1.24 -7.26
C ASN A 140 8.34 -1.23 -8.70
N LEU A 141 7.76 -0.13 -9.19
CA LEU A 141 7.35 -0.02 -10.59
C LEU A 141 8.56 -0.22 -11.53
N ALA A 142 9.68 0.42 -11.23
CA ALA A 142 10.92 0.27 -12.00
C ALA A 142 11.40 -1.19 -12.04
N VAL A 143 11.36 -1.89 -10.91
CA VAL A 143 11.69 -3.32 -10.84
C VAL A 143 10.67 -4.16 -11.61
N PHE A 144 9.37 -3.93 -11.41
CA PHE A 144 8.31 -4.75 -11.99
C PHE A 144 8.27 -4.64 -13.50
N LEU A 145 8.36 -3.44 -14.07
CA LEU A 145 8.42 -3.25 -15.53
C LEU A 145 9.63 -3.95 -16.17
N ASN A 146 10.76 -4.03 -15.45
CA ASN A 146 11.96 -4.69 -15.92
C ASN A 146 11.94 -6.22 -15.73
N LEU A 147 11.20 -6.69 -14.73
CA LEU A 147 11.23 -8.08 -14.30
C LEU A 147 10.90 -9.09 -15.41
N PRO A 148 9.91 -8.88 -16.30
CA PRO A 148 9.65 -9.78 -17.44
C PRO A 148 10.85 -10.06 -18.35
N TYR A 149 11.85 -9.18 -18.35
CA TYR A 149 13.04 -9.25 -19.20
C TYR A 149 14.27 -9.73 -18.44
N TYR A 150 14.42 -9.29 -17.19
CA TYR A 150 15.52 -9.70 -16.31
C TYR A 150 15.33 -11.10 -15.75
N TYR A 151 14.10 -11.44 -15.37
CA TYR A 151 13.80 -12.70 -14.69
C TYR A 151 14.22 -13.94 -15.48
N PRO A 152 14.02 -14.04 -16.81
CA PRO A 152 14.51 -15.18 -17.59
C PRO A 152 16.04 -15.33 -17.61
N THR A 153 16.81 -14.25 -17.41
CA THR A 153 18.27 -14.25 -17.62
C THR A 153 19.09 -14.59 -16.37
N VAL A 154 18.44 -14.74 -15.22
CA VAL A 154 19.10 -15.00 -13.93
C VAL A 154 18.69 -16.36 -13.35
N PRO A 155 19.38 -16.91 -12.33
CA PRO A 155 18.88 -18.08 -11.61
C PRO A 155 17.53 -17.80 -10.91
N SER A 156 16.87 -18.85 -10.44
CA SER A 156 15.68 -18.71 -9.61
C SER A 156 16.01 -17.92 -8.33
N PHE A 157 15.18 -16.93 -7.96
CA PHE A 157 15.44 -16.15 -6.75
C PHE A 157 15.40 -17.03 -5.50
N ARG A 158 14.58 -18.09 -5.46
CA ARG A 158 14.58 -19.08 -4.39
C ARG A 158 15.94 -19.77 -4.25
N GLU A 159 16.60 -20.09 -5.36
CA GLU A 159 17.91 -20.73 -5.33
C GLU A 159 19.00 -19.75 -4.93
N THR A 160 18.94 -18.51 -5.45
CA THR A 160 19.86 -17.44 -5.07
C THR A 160 19.73 -17.10 -3.57
N ALA A 161 18.52 -17.09 -3.02
CA ALA A 161 18.23 -16.80 -1.62
C ALA A 161 18.73 -17.88 -0.64
N LYS A 162 19.29 -19.00 -1.11
CA LYS A 162 20.03 -19.95 -0.24
C LYS A 162 21.22 -19.29 0.43
N ASP A 163 21.85 -18.33 -0.25
CA ASP A 163 22.68 -17.33 0.40
C ASP A 163 21.79 -16.15 0.79
N LYS A 164 21.54 -15.99 2.09
CA LYS A 164 20.66 -14.96 2.66
C LYS A 164 21.12 -13.53 2.31
N ASN A 165 22.39 -13.35 1.96
CA ASN A 165 22.96 -12.06 1.61
C ASN A 165 23.14 -11.87 0.09
N ALA A 166 22.73 -12.85 -0.73
CA ALA A 166 22.85 -12.73 -2.17
C ALA A 166 21.98 -11.59 -2.70
N LEU A 167 22.62 -10.72 -3.48
CA LEU A 167 22.03 -9.50 -3.99
C LEU A 167 21.62 -9.64 -5.45
N VAL A 168 20.43 -9.14 -5.75
CA VAL A 168 19.83 -9.03 -7.08
C VAL A 168 19.86 -7.55 -7.49
N ARG A 169 20.36 -7.29 -8.70
CA ARG A 169 20.38 -5.94 -9.28
C ARG A 169 19.56 -5.93 -10.56
N CYS A 170 18.27 -5.62 -10.44
CA CYS A 170 17.35 -5.55 -11.58
C CYS A 170 17.70 -4.40 -12.54
N TYR A 171 18.26 -3.30 -12.04
CA TYR A 171 18.60 -2.14 -12.86
C TYR A 171 19.89 -1.42 -12.43
N PRO A 172 20.78 -1.00 -13.35
CA PRO A 172 21.94 -0.16 -13.04
C PRO A 172 21.54 1.20 -12.44
N GLY A 173 21.94 1.46 -11.19
CA GLY A 173 21.64 2.72 -10.49
C GLY A 173 20.53 2.64 -9.43
N MET A 174 19.78 1.54 -9.39
CA MET A 174 18.93 1.21 -8.24
C MET A 174 19.75 0.47 -7.18
N PRO A 175 19.39 0.57 -5.88
CA PRO A 175 20.03 -0.24 -4.85
C PRO A 175 19.82 -1.73 -5.13
N PRO A 176 20.81 -2.58 -4.84
CA PRO A 176 20.61 -4.01 -4.89
C PRO A 176 19.57 -4.45 -3.85
N ILE A 177 18.80 -5.48 -4.18
CA ILE A 177 17.78 -6.06 -3.30
C ILE A 177 18.22 -7.47 -2.96
N ARG A 178 18.08 -7.92 -1.71
CA ARG A 178 18.37 -9.33 -1.39
C ARG A 178 17.44 -10.23 -2.19
N ALA A 179 17.94 -11.37 -2.68
CA ALA A 179 17.09 -12.32 -3.41
C ALA A 179 15.88 -12.77 -2.58
N ALA A 180 16.06 -12.90 -1.26
CA ALA A 180 14.99 -13.20 -0.31
C ALA A 180 13.93 -12.07 -0.19
N ASP A 181 14.30 -10.83 -0.49
CA ASP A 181 13.41 -9.66 -0.43
C ASP A 181 12.59 -9.46 -1.72
N MET A 182 12.91 -10.20 -2.79
CA MET A 182 12.11 -10.22 -4.01
C MET A 182 10.73 -10.83 -3.74
N LEU A 183 9.72 -10.41 -4.51
CA LEU A 183 8.32 -10.85 -4.35
C LEU A 183 8.22 -12.37 -4.16
N LEU A 184 7.48 -12.82 -3.14
CA LEU A 184 7.25 -14.24 -2.88
C LEU A 184 6.74 -14.98 -4.13
N MET A 185 5.85 -14.32 -4.88
CA MET A 185 5.21 -14.84 -6.09
C MET A 185 6.17 -15.08 -7.26
N VAL A 186 7.37 -14.50 -7.23
CA VAL A 186 8.40 -14.69 -8.27
C VAL A 186 9.66 -15.36 -7.70
N GLN A 187 9.57 -15.95 -6.51
CA GLN A 187 10.67 -16.74 -5.96
C GLN A 187 10.93 -18.00 -6.78
N ASP A 188 9.88 -18.63 -7.30
CA ASP A 188 9.94 -19.88 -8.06
C ASP A 188 9.57 -19.66 -9.52
N LYS A 189 10.53 -19.89 -10.42
CA LYS A 189 10.40 -19.69 -11.85
C LYS A 189 9.35 -20.59 -12.50
N GLU A 190 9.16 -21.77 -11.94
CA GLU A 190 8.24 -22.78 -12.50
C GLU A 190 6.81 -22.61 -11.97
N SER A 191 6.60 -21.68 -11.03
CA SER A 191 5.28 -21.46 -10.44
C SER A 191 4.34 -20.71 -11.38
N ASP A 192 3.06 -21.13 -11.42
CA ASP A 192 2.02 -20.39 -12.14
C ASP A 192 1.86 -18.97 -11.62
N ALA A 193 2.06 -18.79 -10.31
CA ALA A 193 2.20 -17.52 -9.63
C ALA A 193 3.17 -16.55 -10.35
N ALA A 194 4.39 -17.02 -10.64
CA ALA A 194 5.40 -16.20 -11.31
C ALA A 194 4.96 -15.87 -12.73
N ARG A 195 4.43 -16.84 -13.47
CA ARG A 195 3.92 -16.66 -14.84
C ARG A 195 2.84 -15.57 -14.89
N VAL A 196 1.87 -15.61 -13.97
CA VAL A 196 0.80 -14.62 -13.87
C VAL A 196 1.34 -13.23 -13.52
N ARG A 197 2.27 -13.12 -12.56
CA ARG A 197 2.85 -11.82 -12.19
C ARG A 197 3.66 -11.19 -13.32
N LEU A 198 4.49 -11.97 -14.00
CA LEU A 198 5.27 -11.48 -15.14
C LEU A 198 4.38 -11.05 -16.30
N TYR A 199 3.26 -11.76 -16.53
CA TYR A 199 2.23 -11.35 -17.46
C TYR A 199 1.63 -9.98 -17.08
N GLN A 200 1.22 -9.80 -15.82
CA GLN A 200 0.68 -8.52 -15.35
C GLN A 200 1.69 -7.38 -15.50
N PHE A 201 2.95 -7.60 -15.12
CA PHE A 201 3.98 -6.57 -15.23
C PHE A 201 4.27 -6.17 -16.68
N ARG A 202 4.26 -7.13 -17.61
CA ARG A 202 4.39 -6.83 -19.04
C ARG A 202 3.21 -6.00 -19.53
N ARG A 203 1.99 -6.41 -19.21
CA ARG A 203 0.75 -5.73 -19.64
C ARG A 203 0.65 -4.30 -19.11
N MET A 204 1.17 -4.03 -17.92
CA MET A 204 1.18 -2.68 -17.35
C MET A 204 1.94 -1.67 -18.24
N ALA A 205 2.98 -2.11 -18.95
CA ALA A 205 3.73 -1.27 -19.87
C ALA A 205 2.93 -0.86 -21.12
N GLU A 206 1.81 -1.53 -21.41
CA GLU A 206 0.95 -1.27 -22.58
C GLU A 206 -0.07 -0.15 -22.34
N GLY A 207 -0.24 0.28 -21.08
CA GLY A 207 -1.07 1.44 -20.73
C GLY A 207 -0.50 2.74 -21.29
N ARG A 208 -1.37 3.75 -21.50
CA ARG A 208 -0.96 5.06 -22.01
C ARG A 208 -0.05 5.83 -21.04
N GLY A 209 -0.14 5.52 -19.76
CA GLY A 209 0.72 6.05 -18.71
C GLY A 209 0.41 5.40 -17.35
N VAL A 210 1.29 5.61 -16.38
CA VAL A 210 1.21 5.06 -15.03
C VAL A 210 1.31 6.20 -14.02
N LEU A 211 0.23 6.40 -13.26
CA LEU A 211 0.18 7.31 -12.12
C LEU A 211 0.69 6.54 -10.90
N VAL A 212 1.73 7.05 -10.25
CA VAL A 212 2.39 6.41 -9.12
C VAL A 212 2.08 7.20 -7.86
N ASN A 213 1.66 6.50 -6.80
CA ASN A 213 1.47 7.13 -5.49
C ASN A 213 2.82 7.36 -4.79
N SER A 214 3.66 8.21 -5.34
CA SER A 214 4.94 8.64 -4.79
C SER A 214 5.26 10.06 -5.26
N PHE A 215 6.39 10.62 -4.82
CA PHE A 215 6.81 11.99 -5.13
C PHE A 215 8.32 12.07 -5.42
N ASP A 216 8.71 13.07 -6.21
CA ASP A 216 10.03 13.14 -6.86
C ASP A 216 11.22 13.07 -5.90
N TRP A 217 11.13 13.76 -4.76
CA TRP A 217 12.21 13.79 -3.78
C TRP A 217 12.44 12.44 -3.09
N LEU A 218 11.41 11.59 -2.97
CA LEU A 218 11.50 10.34 -2.22
C LEU A 218 12.29 9.27 -2.95
N GLU A 219 12.13 9.17 -4.28
CA GLU A 219 12.64 8.06 -5.09
C GLU A 219 13.39 8.51 -6.36
N PRO A 220 14.38 9.42 -6.27
CA PRO A 220 15.00 10.03 -7.43
C PRO A 220 15.70 9.03 -8.36
N ALA A 221 16.29 7.94 -7.82
CA ALA A 221 16.95 6.92 -8.64
C ALA A 221 15.95 6.13 -9.49
N ALA A 222 14.82 5.73 -8.89
CA ALA A 222 13.75 5.03 -9.59
C ALA A 222 13.15 5.88 -10.71
N LEU A 223 12.89 7.15 -10.42
CA LEU A 223 12.32 8.07 -11.41
C LEU A 223 13.27 8.35 -12.55
N LYS A 224 14.58 8.44 -12.27
CA LYS A 224 15.59 8.52 -13.33
C LYS A 224 15.56 7.27 -14.23
N ALA A 225 15.48 6.08 -13.64
CA ALA A 225 15.41 4.83 -14.38
C ALA A 225 14.17 4.78 -15.29
N LEU A 226 13.00 5.05 -14.73
CA LEU A 226 11.73 5.07 -15.46
C LEU A 226 11.73 6.11 -16.59
N ARG A 227 12.17 7.35 -16.33
CA ARG A 227 12.23 8.43 -17.32
C ARG A 227 13.24 8.15 -18.45
N SER A 228 14.31 7.41 -18.17
CA SER A 228 15.29 7.02 -19.18
C SER A 228 14.83 5.92 -20.14
N GLY A 229 13.65 5.33 -19.93
CA GLY A 229 13.12 4.25 -20.75
C GLY A 229 13.73 2.88 -20.47
N ALA A 230 14.55 2.76 -19.43
CA ALA A 230 15.42 1.61 -19.27
C ALA A 230 14.77 0.44 -18.52
N CYS A 231 13.57 0.66 -17.97
CA CYS A 231 12.79 -0.36 -17.29
C CYS A 231 12.04 -1.29 -18.26
N VAL A 232 11.83 -0.91 -19.52
CA VAL A 232 11.14 -1.75 -20.51
C VAL A 232 12.06 -2.02 -21.73
N PRO A 233 13.01 -2.96 -21.66
CA PRO A 233 13.96 -3.19 -22.76
C PRO A 233 13.36 -3.49 -24.14
N ALA A 234 12.13 -4.02 -24.21
CA ALA A 234 11.50 -4.38 -25.47
C ALA A 234 10.65 -3.26 -26.12
N GLY A 235 10.58 -2.07 -25.53
CA GLY A 235 9.72 -1.00 -26.04
C GLY A 235 9.84 0.31 -25.26
N PRO A 236 8.98 1.30 -25.56
CA PRO A 236 8.94 2.52 -24.75
C PRO A 236 8.46 2.19 -23.33
N THR A 237 9.10 2.80 -22.34
CA THR A 237 8.53 2.83 -20.98
C THR A 237 7.32 3.80 -21.01
N PRO A 238 6.16 3.42 -20.46
CA PRO A 238 5.00 4.33 -20.42
C PRO A 238 5.32 5.61 -19.66
N ALA A 239 4.61 6.70 -19.97
CA ALA A 239 4.74 7.94 -19.20
C ALA A 239 4.44 7.67 -17.73
N VAL A 240 5.25 8.22 -16.81
CA VAL A 240 5.11 8.03 -15.37
C VAL A 240 4.82 9.36 -14.69
N TYR A 241 3.71 9.44 -13.97
CA TYR A 241 3.27 10.63 -13.24
C TYR A 241 3.32 10.35 -11.74
N CYS A 242 4.21 11.01 -11.00
CA CYS A 242 4.30 10.86 -9.55
C CYS A 242 3.35 11.82 -8.86
N ILE A 243 2.17 11.33 -8.50
CA ILE A 243 1.03 12.15 -8.05
C ILE A 243 0.78 12.07 -6.54
N GLY A 244 1.68 11.42 -5.81
CA GLY A 244 1.55 11.18 -4.38
C GLY A 244 2.22 12.25 -3.51
N PRO A 245 2.14 12.11 -2.17
CA PRO A 245 1.40 11.07 -1.49
C PRO A 245 -0.11 11.35 -1.42
N LEU A 246 -0.90 10.42 -1.94
CA LEU A 246 -2.34 10.33 -1.77
C LEU A 246 -2.63 9.49 -0.53
N VAL A 247 -2.86 10.16 0.59
CA VAL A 247 -3.22 9.55 1.87
C VAL A 247 -4.46 10.21 2.44
N ASN A 248 -5.23 9.48 3.25
CA ASN A 248 -6.32 10.06 4.00
C ASN A 248 -5.72 10.99 5.07
N ARG A 249 -5.80 12.30 4.82
CA ARG A 249 -5.24 13.31 5.72
C ARG A 249 -6.00 13.44 7.05
N GLY A 250 -7.13 12.74 7.22
CA GLY A 250 -8.04 13.00 8.34
C GLY A 250 -8.60 14.41 8.18
N GLY A 251 -9.88 14.54 7.84
CA GLY A 251 -10.46 15.87 7.70
C GLY A 251 -10.17 16.71 8.94
N SER A 252 -9.81 17.98 8.74
CA SER A 252 -9.95 18.97 9.82
C SER A 252 -11.33 18.77 10.45
N HIS A 253 -11.45 18.93 11.77
CA HIS A 253 -12.69 18.68 12.52
C HIS A 253 -13.96 19.38 11.97
N GLY A 254 -13.86 20.21 10.92
CA GLY A 254 -14.97 20.91 10.25
C GLY A 254 -15.63 20.23 9.05
N GLU A 255 -15.16 19.09 8.51
CA GLU A 255 -15.75 18.46 7.31
C GLU A 255 -16.36 17.06 7.54
N ARG A 256 -16.80 16.76 8.77
CA ARG A 256 -17.63 15.56 9.04
C ARG A 256 -19.08 15.82 8.62
N GLY A 257 -19.35 15.76 7.32
CA GLY A 257 -20.70 15.69 6.75
C GLY A 257 -21.30 14.29 6.90
N GLY A 258 -21.69 13.92 8.13
CA GLY A 258 -22.30 12.63 8.46
C GLY A 258 -22.18 12.37 9.95
N ALA A 259 -23.24 11.83 10.57
CA ALA A 259 -23.39 11.65 12.03
C ALA A 259 -22.05 11.26 12.69
N ALA A 260 -21.49 12.18 13.48
CA ALA A 260 -20.16 12.03 14.05
C ALA A 260 -20.10 10.76 14.92
N GLU A 261 -19.45 9.72 14.39
CA GLU A 261 -19.02 8.58 15.20
C GLU A 261 -18.14 9.12 16.33
N LYS A 262 -18.41 8.64 17.56
CA LYS A 262 -17.60 8.97 18.73
C LYS A 262 -16.13 8.62 18.40
N PRO A 263 -15.16 9.47 18.75
CA PRO A 263 -13.74 9.16 18.58
C PRO A 263 -13.42 7.78 19.18
N HIS A 264 -12.61 6.99 18.48
CA HIS A 264 -12.19 5.68 18.96
C HIS A 264 -11.48 5.81 20.31
N GLU A 265 -11.72 4.89 21.25
CA GLU A 265 -11.21 4.96 22.63
C GLU A 265 -9.68 5.09 22.72
N CYS A 266 -8.96 4.54 21.74
CA CYS A 266 -7.50 4.64 21.70
C CYS A 266 -7.00 6.08 21.52
N LEU A 267 -7.79 6.97 20.89
CA LEU A 267 -7.41 8.37 20.72
C LEU A 267 -7.44 9.09 22.07
N ALA A 268 -8.46 8.84 22.89
CA ALA A 268 -8.51 9.35 24.26
C ALA A 268 -7.37 8.81 25.14
N TRP A 269 -6.95 7.56 24.93
CA TRP A 269 -5.77 7.02 25.60
C TRP A 269 -4.48 7.73 25.15
N LEU A 270 -4.34 8.02 23.84
CA LEU A 270 -3.20 8.75 23.28
C LEU A 270 -3.14 10.21 23.78
N ASP A 271 -4.29 10.88 23.93
CA ASP A 271 -4.39 12.26 24.49
C ASP A 271 -3.77 12.35 25.89
N ALA A 272 -3.84 11.27 26.67
CA ALA A 272 -3.29 11.20 28.02
C ALA A 272 -1.78 10.92 28.06
N GLN A 273 -1.13 10.69 26.91
CA GLN A 273 0.30 10.35 26.86
C GLN A 273 1.17 11.58 26.57
N PRO A 274 2.43 11.62 27.06
CA PRO A 274 3.36 12.66 26.67
C PRO A 274 3.60 12.70 25.15
N ARG A 275 3.85 13.89 24.63
CA ARG A 275 4.21 14.09 23.21
C ARG A 275 5.40 13.20 22.84
N ARG A 276 5.33 12.59 21.64
CA ARG A 276 6.38 11.73 21.08
C ARG A 276 6.91 10.69 22.07
N SER A 277 6.01 9.97 22.74
CA SER A 277 6.37 8.93 23.72
C SER A 277 5.83 7.53 23.42
N VAL A 278 4.91 7.39 22.45
CA VAL A 278 4.23 6.12 22.14
C VAL A 278 4.79 5.49 20.88
N VAL A 279 5.10 4.19 20.94
CA VAL A 279 5.39 3.34 19.78
C VAL A 279 4.08 2.72 19.30
N PHE A 280 3.72 2.97 18.04
CA PHE A 280 2.55 2.34 17.44
C PHE A 280 2.97 1.08 16.68
N LEU A 281 2.24 -0.02 16.85
CA LEU A 281 2.45 -1.28 16.14
C LEU A 281 1.18 -1.66 15.39
N CYS A 282 1.26 -1.69 14.06
CA CYS A 282 0.17 -2.11 13.19
C CYS A 282 0.71 -2.70 11.89
N PHE A 283 0.16 -3.86 11.53
CA PHE A 283 0.66 -4.68 10.42
C PHE A 283 -0.34 -4.75 9.26
N GLY A 284 -1.12 -3.67 9.10
CA GLY A 284 -2.09 -3.51 8.02
C GLY A 284 -3.37 -4.33 8.22
N SER A 285 -4.11 -4.51 7.12
CA SER A 285 -5.42 -5.18 7.14
C SER A 285 -5.33 -6.71 7.21
N LEU A 286 -4.21 -7.30 6.78
CA LEU A 286 -4.03 -8.75 6.66
C LEU A 286 -2.87 -9.30 7.51
N GLY A 287 -1.96 -8.45 8.00
CA GLY A 287 -0.80 -8.91 8.75
C GLY A 287 -1.20 -9.52 10.10
N ALA A 288 -0.81 -10.76 10.31
CA ALA A 288 -1.01 -11.49 11.56
C ALA A 288 0.20 -12.37 11.84
N PHE A 289 0.38 -12.72 13.11
CA PHE A 289 1.53 -13.45 13.61
C PHE A 289 1.08 -14.72 14.32
N SER A 290 1.97 -15.73 14.37
CA SER A 290 1.76 -16.91 15.19
C SER A 290 1.63 -16.53 16.67
N SER A 291 0.95 -17.37 17.45
CA SER A 291 0.87 -17.21 18.91
C SER A 291 2.25 -17.07 19.57
N ALA A 292 3.25 -17.80 19.08
CA ALA A 292 4.60 -17.72 19.62
C ALA A 292 5.23 -16.33 19.38
N GLN A 293 5.08 -15.79 18.17
CA GLN A 293 5.63 -14.48 17.81
C GLN A 293 4.92 -13.34 18.55
N LEU A 294 3.60 -13.43 18.77
CA LEU A 294 2.86 -12.46 19.59
C LEU A 294 3.40 -12.40 21.04
N ARG A 295 3.81 -13.52 21.62
CA ARG A 295 4.41 -13.55 22.97
C ARG A 295 5.76 -12.86 23.02
N GLU A 296 6.60 -13.03 21.99
CA GLU A 296 7.89 -12.33 21.91
C GLU A 296 7.71 -10.83 21.70
N ILE A 297 6.77 -10.41 20.85
CA ILE A 297 6.41 -9.00 20.69
C ILE A 297 5.97 -8.41 22.03
N ALA A 298 5.07 -9.09 22.75
CA ALA A 298 4.62 -8.64 24.06
C ALA A 298 5.77 -8.52 25.07
N ARG A 299 6.66 -9.52 25.16
CA ARG A 299 7.83 -9.48 26.04
C ARG A 299 8.77 -8.33 25.70
N GLY A 300 9.12 -8.16 24.42
CA GLY A 300 10.02 -7.08 23.99
C GLY A 300 9.43 -5.69 24.21
N LEU A 301 8.11 -5.52 24.00
CA LEU A 301 7.42 -4.28 24.36
C LEU A 301 7.46 -4.03 25.88
N GLU A 302 7.21 -5.07 26.68
CA GLU A 302 7.23 -4.97 28.14
C GLU A 302 8.61 -4.54 28.66
N THR A 303 9.69 -5.17 28.16
CA THR A 303 11.08 -4.94 28.59
C THR A 303 11.69 -3.66 28.02
N SER A 304 11.22 -3.20 26.85
CA SER A 304 11.62 -1.88 26.30
C SER A 304 11.31 -0.72 27.25
N GLY A 305 10.28 -0.87 28.11
CA GLY A 305 9.81 0.16 29.03
C GLY A 305 9.09 1.33 28.37
N HIS A 306 9.02 1.36 27.03
CA HIS A 306 8.34 2.41 26.27
C HIS A 306 6.82 2.26 26.31
N ARG A 307 6.12 3.36 26.05
CA ARG A 307 4.66 3.31 25.86
C ARG A 307 4.35 2.72 24.50
N PHE A 308 3.28 1.94 24.40
CA PHE A 308 2.91 1.33 23.13
C PHE A 308 1.40 1.30 22.90
N LEU A 309 1.02 1.41 21.64
CA LEU A 309 -0.31 1.10 21.14
C LEU A 309 -0.17 0.01 20.10
N TRP A 310 -0.82 -1.15 20.31
CA TRP A 310 -0.61 -2.31 19.46
C TRP A 310 -1.92 -2.91 18.97
N ALA A 311 -2.14 -2.92 17.66
CA ALA A 311 -3.25 -3.63 17.04
C ALA A 311 -2.89 -5.11 16.81
N VAL A 312 -3.62 -6.01 17.47
CA VAL A 312 -3.42 -7.47 17.43
C VAL A 312 -4.53 -8.13 16.64
N ARG A 313 -4.19 -9.14 15.84
CA ARG A 313 -5.13 -10.05 15.18
C ARG A 313 -4.92 -11.46 15.70
N SER A 314 -5.95 -12.30 15.55
CA SER A 314 -5.81 -13.74 15.80
C SER A 314 -4.74 -14.33 14.87
N PRO A 315 -4.01 -15.36 15.32
CA PRO A 315 -3.06 -16.08 14.49
C PRO A 315 -3.70 -16.56 13.19
N PRO A 316 -2.97 -16.59 12.05
CA PRO A 316 -3.52 -16.95 10.75
C PRO A 316 -4.35 -18.25 10.76
N GLU A 317 -3.87 -19.26 11.47
CA GLU A 317 -4.48 -20.58 11.63
C GLU A 317 -5.78 -20.59 12.44
N GLU A 318 -6.03 -19.55 13.23
CA GLU A 318 -7.16 -19.43 14.16
C GLU A 318 -8.22 -18.41 13.69
N GLN A 319 -7.94 -17.60 12.67
CA GLN A 319 -8.81 -16.46 12.28
C GLN A 319 -10.24 -16.84 11.88
N SER A 320 -10.44 -18.02 11.29
CA SER A 320 -11.77 -18.50 10.91
C SER A 320 -12.62 -18.90 12.12
N GLN A 321 -11.99 -19.35 13.20
CA GLN A 321 -12.64 -19.80 14.43
C GLN A 321 -12.77 -18.65 15.44
N PHE A 322 -11.78 -17.77 15.47
CA PHE A 322 -11.69 -16.63 16.38
C PHE A 322 -11.48 -15.34 15.58
N PRO A 323 -12.54 -14.74 15.02
CA PRO A 323 -12.45 -13.47 14.28
C PRO A 323 -11.95 -12.30 15.14
N GLU A 324 -12.20 -12.34 16.45
CA GLU A 324 -11.58 -11.45 17.43
C GLU A 324 -10.51 -12.20 18.25
N PRO A 325 -9.34 -11.59 18.49
CA PRO A 325 -8.29 -12.22 19.27
C PRO A 325 -8.66 -12.31 20.75
N ASP A 326 -8.40 -13.49 21.32
CA ASP A 326 -8.38 -13.74 22.75
C ASP A 326 -7.01 -13.32 23.32
N LEU A 327 -6.92 -12.06 23.75
CA LEU A 327 -5.67 -11.46 24.21
C LEU A 327 -5.10 -12.14 25.46
N GLU A 328 -5.95 -12.63 26.37
CA GLU A 328 -5.50 -13.30 27.60
C GLU A 328 -4.79 -14.63 27.30
N ARG A 329 -5.28 -15.36 26.28
CA ARG A 329 -4.66 -16.60 25.82
C ARG A 329 -3.41 -16.36 24.96
N LEU A 330 -3.47 -15.36 24.08
CA LEU A 330 -2.41 -15.10 23.09
C LEU A 330 -1.18 -14.42 23.69
N LEU A 331 -1.37 -13.57 24.70
CA LEU A 331 -0.30 -12.81 25.33
C LEU A 331 0.24 -13.50 26.60
N PRO A 332 1.44 -13.15 27.07
CA PRO A 332 1.95 -13.69 28.33
C PRO A 332 1.00 -13.39 29.50
N ALA A 333 0.80 -14.36 30.39
CA ALA A 333 -0.12 -14.22 31.52
C ALA A 333 0.15 -12.93 32.32
N GLY A 334 -0.89 -12.12 32.54
CA GLY A 334 -0.83 -10.84 33.27
C GLY A 334 -0.14 -9.69 32.53
N PHE A 335 0.18 -9.85 31.23
CA PHE A 335 0.83 -8.80 30.43
C PHE A 335 -0.01 -7.52 30.37
N LEU A 336 -1.32 -7.64 30.17
CA LEU A 336 -2.23 -6.50 30.07
C LEU A 336 -2.23 -5.71 31.39
N GLU A 337 -2.29 -6.39 32.54
CA GLU A 337 -2.26 -5.77 33.86
C GLU A 337 -0.90 -5.10 34.15
N ARG A 338 0.21 -5.77 33.86
CA ARG A 338 1.57 -5.25 34.10
C ARG A 338 1.88 -4.03 33.23
N THR A 339 1.26 -3.93 32.04
CA THR A 339 1.51 -2.86 31.09
C THR A 339 0.42 -1.79 31.04
N ARG A 340 -0.71 -1.95 31.75
CA ARG A 340 -1.88 -1.05 31.70
C ARG A 340 -1.59 0.46 31.82
N SER A 341 -0.51 0.84 32.51
CA SER A 341 -0.13 2.25 32.71
C SER A 341 0.66 2.84 31.54
N ARG A 342 1.14 2.02 30.60
CA ARG A 342 1.99 2.43 29.47
C ARG A 342 1.63 1.78 28.13
N GLY A 343 0.81 0.74 28.13
CA GLY A 343 0.44 -0.02 26.95
C GLY A 343 -1.07 -0.09 26.75
N MET A 344 -1.51 -0.02 25.50
CA MET A 344 -2.88 -0.36 25.09
C MET A 344 -2.82 -1.35 23.92
N VAL A 345 -3.59 -2.44 24.03
CA VAL A 345 -3.70 -3.47 22.98
C VAL A 345 -5.11 -3.42 22.39
N LEU A 346 -5.19 -3.22 21.08
CA LEU A 346 -6.44 -3.17 20.32
C LEU A 346 -6.68 -4.49 19.60
N LYS A 347 -7.96 -4.88 19.52
CA LYS A 347 -8.37 -6.07 18.78
C LYS A 347 -8.65 -5.70 17.32
N ASN A 348 -8.02 -6.43 16.40
CA ASN A 348 -8.14 -6.38 14.94
C ASN A 348 -7.75 -5.09 14.22
N TRP A 349 -8.17 -3.93 14.73
CA TRP A 349 -8.11 -2.69 13.98
C TRP A 349 -7.80 -1.50 14.88
N ALA A 350 -7.14 -0.50 14.29
CA ALA A 350 -6.93 0.82 14.85
C ALA A 350 -7.28 1.87 13.80
N PRO A 351 -7.76 3.07 14.18
CA PRO A 351 -7.92 4.21 13.27
C PRO A 351 -6.55 4.75 12.86
N GLN A 352 -5.83 3.98 12.05
CA GLN A 352 -4.40 4.18 11.77
C GLN A 352 -4.10 5.60 11.29
N SER A 353 -4.91 6.15 10.38
CA SER A 353 -4.72 7.50 9.86
C SER A 353 -4.79 8.56 10.96
N GLU A 354 -5.62 8.38 11.99
CA GLU A 354 -5.69 9.29 13.14
C GLU A 354 -4.55 9.03 14.13
N VAL A 355 -4.22 7.76 14.39
CA VAL A 355 -3.15 7.36 15.31
C VAL A 355 -1.79 7.88 14.85
N VAL A 356 -1.41 7.66 13.59
CA VAL A 356 -0.09 8.08 13.08
C VAL A 356 0.08 9.60 13.07
N GLN A 357 -1.02 10.34 12.95
CA GLN A 357 -1.02 11.80 13.02
C GLN A 357 -1.00 12.35 14.46
N HIS A 358 -1.27 11.50 15.44
CA HIS A 358 -1.39 11.91 16.83
C HIS A 358 -0.02 12.33 17.42
N GLU A 359 0.01 13.45 18.16
CA GLU A 359 1.26 14.05 18.65
C GLU A 359 2.00 13.20 19.69
N ALA A 360 1.29 12.31 20.39
CA ALA A 360 1.88 11.34 21.30
C ALA A 360 2.69 10.24 20.59
N VAL A 361 2.40 9.93 19.32
CA VAL A 361 3.07 8.85 18.59
C VAL A 361 4.46 9.31 18.13
N ALA A 362 5.46 8.48 18.41
CA ALA A 362 6.88 8.78 18.23
C ALA A 362 7.55 7.90 17.18
N ALA A 363 7.05 6.68 17.01
CA ALA A 363 7.60 5.68 16.09
C ALA A 363 6.49 4.72 15.65
N PHE A 364 6.70 4.09 14.49
CA PHE A 364 5.75 3.13 13.92
C PHE A 364 6.45 1.82 13.54
N VAL A 365 6.11 0.72 14.21
CA VAL A 365 6.45 -0.63 13.77
C VAL A 365 5.40 -1.05 12.75
N THR A 366 5.85 -1.25 11.51
CA THR A 366 4.98 -1.42 10.36
C THR A 366 5.41 -2.59 9.50
N HIS A 367 4.41 -3.26 8.92
CA HIS A 367 4.59 -4.20 7.81
C HIS A 367 5.12 -3.58 6.50
N CYS A 368 5.40 -2.27 6.43
CA CYS A 368 5.92 -1.61 5.23
C CYS A 368 4.99 -1.64 4.01
N GLY A 369 3.68 -1.86 4.21
CA GLY A 369 2.70 -1.65 3.15
C GLY A 369 2.70 -0.19 2.72
N TRP A 370 2.70 0.07 1.40
CA TRP A 370 3.03 1.40 0.89
C TRP A 370 2.09 2.52 1.39
N ASN A 371 0.80 2.25 1.52
CA ASN A 371 -0.16 3.21 2.12
C ASN A 371 0.27 3.63 3.53
N SER A 372 0.64 2.66 4.38
CA SER A 372 1.09 2.91 5.75
C SER A 372 2.43 3.64 5.79
N THR A 373 3.32 3.35 4.84
CA THR A 373 4.59 4.07 4.66
C THR A 373 4.33 5.55 4.33
N LEU A 374 3.44 5.84 3.39
CA LEU A 374 3.10 7.23 3.03
C LEU A 374 2.41 7.98 4.17
N GLU A 375 1.50 7.33 4.91
CA GLU A 375 0.88 7.90 6.11
C GLU A 375 1.91 8.26 7.18
N ALA A 376 2.91 7.39 7.39
CA ALA A 376 4.01 7.63 8.32
C ALA A 376 4.93 8.78 7.86
N ILE A 377 5.27 8.84 6.57
CA ILE A 377 6.04 9.93 5.98
C ILE A 377 5.31 11.27 6.16
N MET A 378 4.02 11.32 5.85
CA MET A 378 3.19 12.51 6.03
C MET A 378 3.04 12.93 7.49
N SER A 379 3.24 12.00 8.42
CA SER A 379 3.23 12.24 9.86
C SER A 379 4.62 12.54 10.45
N GLY A 380 5.68 12.38 9.66
CA GLY A 380 7.06 12.52 10.10
C GLY A 380 7.48 11.46 11.11
N LEU A 381 6.93 10.25 11.00
CA LEU A 381 7.19 9.15 11.94
C LEU A 381 8.32 8.24 11.45
N PRO A 382 9.38 8.03 12.25
CA PRO A 382 10.37 7.00 11.96
C PRO A 382 9.73 5.61 12.04
N MET A 383 10.18 4.71 11.17
CA MET A 383 9.61 3.37 11.04
C MET A 383 10.59 2.27 11.45
N ILE A 384 10.05 1.22 12.08
CA ILE A 384 10.70 -0.07 12.26
C ILE A 384 10.02 -1.03 11.28
N CYS A 385 10.75 -1.43 10.25
CA CYS A 385 10.27 -2.23 9.14
C CYS A 385 10.21 -3.72 9.50
N TRP A 386 9.01 -4.29 9.51
CA TRP A 386 8.76 -5.70 9.77
C TRP A 386 7.81 -6.28 8.71
N PRO A 387 8.29 -6.45 7.46
CA PRO A 387 7.45 -6.84 6.33
C PRO A 387 6.94 -8.28 6.45
N LEU A 388 5.79 -8.56 5.82
CA LEU A 388 5.06 -9.83 5.92
C LEU A 388 4.65 -10.43 4.57
N TYR A 389 4.26 -9.61 3.60
CA TYR A 389 3.70 -10.08 2.33
C TYR A 389 3.85 -9.06 1.18
N ALA A 390 3.38 -9.42 -0.01
CA ALA A 390 3.43 -8.59 -1.21
C ALA A 390 4.84 -8.04 -1.49
N GLU A 391 4.98 -6.75 -1.78
CA GLU A 391 6.24 -6.06 -2.04
C GLU A 391 6.88 -5.43 -0.79
N GLN A 392 6.38 -5.75 0.40
CA GLN A 392 6.80 -5.10 1.64
C GLN A 392 8.29 -5.26 1.95
N SER A 393 8.88 -6.41 1.65
CA SER A 393 10.32 -6.63 1.82
C SER A 393 11.15 -5.76 0.88
N MET A 394 10.65 -5.49 -0.33
CA MET A 394 11.27 -4.55 -1.26
C MET A 394 11.11 -3.11 -0.75
N ASN A 395 9.91 -2.73 -0.28
CA ASN A 395 9.68 -1.43 0.35
C ASN A 395 10.67 -1.20 1.50
N LYS A 396 10.83 -2.19 2.38
CA LYS A 396 11.82 -2.18 3.47
C LYS A 396 13.21 -1.89 2.94
N ALA A 397 13.66 -2.61 1.91
CA ALA A 397 15.00 -2.42 1.34
C ALA A 397 15.20 -0.97 0.84
N PHE A 398 14.26 -0.42 0.08
CA PHE A 398 14.35 0.96 -0.40
C PHE A 398 14.29 2.00 0.74
N MET A 399 13.43 1.78 1.74
CA MET A 399 13.25 2.67 2.87
C MET A 399 14.50 2.74 3.77
N VAL A 400 15.17 1.60 3.97
CA VAL A 400 16.37 1.48 4.80
C VAL A 400 17.61 1.94 4.05
N GLU A 401 17.86 1.41 2.85
CA GLU A 401 19.12 1.59 2.13
C GLU A 401 19.21 2.93 1.38
N GLU A 402 18.11 3.34 0.73
CA GLU A 402 18.10 4.51 -0.16
C GLU A 402 17.51 5.74 0.53
N MET A 403 16.26 5.63 1.00
CA MET A 403 15.53 6.76 1.57
C MET A 403 16.08 7.16 2.95
N ARG A 404 16.63 6.17 3.69
CA ARG A 404 17.18 6.27 5.05
C ARG A 404 16.15 6.79 6.07
N ILE A 405 14.91 6.35 5.94
CA ILE A 405 13.76 6.76 6.76
C ILE A 405 13.29 5.68 7.74
N ALA A 406 13.95 4.52 7.75
CA ALA A 406 13.57 3.41 8.59
C ALA A 406 14.77 2.57 9.03
N VAL A 407 14.51 1.66 9.97
CA VAL A 407 15.40 0.55 10.33
C VAL A 407 14.68 -0.77 10.12
N GLU A 408 15.42 -1.83 9.81
CA GLU A 408 14.90 -3.18 9.70
C GLU A 408 14.76 -3.84 11.08
N MET A 409 13.68 -4.60 11.27
CA MET A 409 13.56 -5.61 12.33
C MET A 409 14.31 -6.86 11.88
N GLU A 410 15.42 -7.21 12.54
CA GLU A 410 16.26 -8.32 12.10
C GLU A 410 15.59 -9.68 12.35
N GLY A 411 15.80 -10.63 11.44
CA GLY A 411 15.20 -11.96 11.54
C GLY A 411 13.70 -12.01 11.23
N TYR A 412 13.12 -10.93 10.66
CA TYR A 412 11.69 -10.86 10.34
C TYR A 412 11.22 -11.97 9.38
N GLU A 413 12.11 -12.59 8.59
CA GLU A 413 11.74 -13.67 7.67
C GLU A 413 11.38 -14.96 8.41
N GLU A 414 11.80 -15.10 9.67
CA GLU A 414 11.65 -16.31 10.47
C GLU A 414 10.92 -16.00 11.78
N PHE A 415 11.68 -15.75 12.83
CA PHE A 415 11.18 -15.54 14.19
C PHE A 415 12.01 -14.45 14.85
N VAL A 416 11.33 -13.41 15.31
CA VAL A 416 11.95 -12.26 15.97
C VAL A 416 11.82 -12.44 17.47
N THR A 417 12.94 -12.40 18.18
CA THR A 417 12.94 -12.56 19.64
C THR A 417 12.53 -11.29 20.36
N ALA A 418 12.14 -11.43 21.63
CA ALA A 418 11.81 -10.29 22.49
C ALA A 418 12.98 -9.29 22.60
N GLU A 419 14.22 -9.79 22.64
CA GLU A 419 15.42 -8.95 22.72
C GLU A 419 15.57 -8.06 21.48
N GLU A 420 15.26 -8.59 20.29
CA GLU A 420 15.32 -7.83 19.05
C GLU A 420 14.21 -6.78 18.96
N VAL A 421 12.99 -7.13 19.37
CA VAL A 421 11.87 -6.16 19.49
C VAL A 421 12.24 -5.03 20.45
N GLU A 422 12.77 -5.36 21.63
CA GLU A 422 13.25 -4.38 22.59
C GLU A 422 14.37 -3.51 21.99
N ALA A 423 15.37 -4.13 21.37
CA ALA A 423 16.53 -3.45 20.82
C ALA A 423 16.13 -2.45 19.75
N LYS A 424 15.26 -2.81 18.80
CA LYS A 424 14.82 -1.90 17.73
C LYS A 424 13.91 -0.79 18.25
N VAL A 425 13.03 -1.09 19.22
CA VAL A 425 12.22 -0.06 19.89
C VAL A 425 13.13 0.96 20.58
N ARG A 426 14.07 0.52 21.41
CA ARG A 426 15.03 1.41 22.09
C ARG A 426 15.93 2.14 21.10
N LEU A 427 16.37 1.49 20.02
CA LEU A 427 17.19 2.11 18.97
C LEU A 427 16.49 3.35 18.40
N VAL A 428 15.21 3.23 18.03
CA VAL A 428 14.46 4.35 17.45
C VAL A 428 14.05 5.39 18.49
N MET A 429 13.74 4.97 19.71
CA MET A 429 13.25 5.88 20.75
C MET A 429 14.38 6.63 21.48
N ASP A 430 15.45 5.94 21.86
CA ASP A 430 16.40 6.40 22.88
C ASP A 430 17.75 6.85 22.32
N THR A 431 18.08 6.51 21.07
CA THR A 431 19.44 6.72 20.54
C THR A 431 19.53 7.87 19.53
N GLU A 432 20.77 8.31 19.25
CA GLU A 432 21.06 9.29 18.19
C GLU A 432 20.62 8.77 16.80
N LYS A 433 20.68 7.45 16.55
CA LYS A 433 20.17 6.89 15.29
C LYS A 433 18.67 7.18 15.13
N GLY A 434 17.90 7.02 16.21
CA GLY A 434 16.48 7.36 16.26
C GLY A 434 16.21 8.85 16.03
N LYS A 435 17.05 9.73 16.59
CA LYS A 435 16.99 11.17 16.37
C LYS A 435 17.28 11.55 14.91
N MET A 436 18.31 10.97 14.30
CA MET A 436 18.62 11.17 12.88
C MET A 436 17.48 10.73 11.97
N LEU A 437 16.79 9.64 12.30
CA LEU A 437 15.59 9.21 11.56
C LEU A 437 14.49 10.29 11.67
N ARG A 438 14.18 10.78 12.87
CA ARG A 438 13.17 11.84 13.06
C ARG A 438 13.50 13.11 12.28
N GLU A 439 14.76 13.53 12.25
CA GLU A 439 15.22 14.68 11.46
C GLU A 439 15.04 14.45 9.95
N ARG A 440 15.43 13.26 9.46
CA ARG A 440 15.23 12.88 8.06
C ARG A 440 13.74 12.83 7.69
N LEU A 441 12.89 12.32 8.58
CA LEU A 441 11.44 12.24 8.37
C LEU A 441 10.77 13.62 8.43
N ALA A 442 11.29 14.56 9.21
CA ALA A 442 10.81 15.94 9.20
C ALA A 442 11.02 16.56 7.80
N VAL A 443 12.20 16.36 7.21
CA VAL A 443 12.48 16.79 5.83
C VAL A 443 11.60 16.03 4.83
N ALA A 444 11.46 14.70 4.98
CA ALA A 444 10.61 13.91 4.08
C ALA A 444 9.15 14.38 4.12
N LYS A 445 8.61 14.71 5.30
CA LYS A 445 7.28 15.28 5.47
C LYS A 445 7.15 16.64 4.78
N GLU A 446 8.11 17.53 4.98
CA GLU A 446 8.13 18.85 4.33
C GLU A 446 8.10 18.70 2.80
N LYS A 447 8.97 17.85 2.24
CA LYS A 447 9.03 17.57 0.80
C LYS A 447 7.78 16.89 0.26
N ALA A 448 7.17 16.00 1.05
CA ALA A 448 5.91 15.39 0.70
C ALA A 448 4.76 16.42 0.63
N VAL A 449 4.72 17.38 1.56
CA VAL A 449 3.73 18.47 1.56
C VAL A 449 3.98 19.45 0.40
N GLU A 450 5.23 19.85 0.16
CA GLU A 450 5.62 20.68 -0.98
C GLU A 450 5.19 20.05 -2.31
N ALA A 451 5.37 18.74 -2.48
CA ALA A 451 5.06 18.04 -3.72
C ALA A 451 3.58 18.13 -4.14
N ILE A 452 2.66 18.11 -3.18
CA ILE A 452 1.20 18.09 -3.43
C ILE A 452 0.50 19.43 -3.19
N ASN A 453 1.25 20.47 -2.81
CA ASN A 453 0.74 21.84 -2.83
C ASN A 453 0.72 22.40 -4.26
N GLU A 454 0.05 23.54 -4.43
CA GLU A 454 -0.02 24.26 -5.72
C GLU A 454 1.40 24.56 -6.25
N GLY A 455 1.66 24.16 -7.51
CA GLY A 455 2.98 24.29 -8.14
C GLY A 455 4.02 23.26 -7.68
N GLY A 456 3.63 22.33 -6.81
CA GLY A 456 4.45 21.19 -6.39
C GLY A 456 4.65 20.16 -7.49
N SER A 457 5.67 19.31 -7.36
CA SER A 457 6.02 18.31 -8.39
C SER A 457 4.90 17.33 -8.70
N SER A 458 4.10 16.95 -7.70
CA SER A 458 3.04 15.97 -7.85
C SER A 458 1.73 16.57 -8.34
N GLU A 459 1.47 17.84 -8.01
CA GLU A 459 0.42 18.61 -8.66
C GLU A 459 0.74 18.81 -10.15
N ALA A 460 1.96 19.25 -10.48
CA ALA A 460 2.41 19.40 -11.87
C ALA A 460 2.34 18.08 -12.67
N ALA A 461 2.78 16.96 -12.08
CA ALA A 461 2.68 15.65 -12.72
C ALA A 461 1.21 15.21 -12.93
N PHE A 462 0.30 15.58 -12.02
CA PHE A 462 -1.13 15.32 -12.20
C PHE A 462 -1.71 16.16 -13.33
N THR A 463 -1.36 17.45 -13.40
CA THR A 463 -1.70 18.38 -14.49
C THR A 463 -1.19 17.87 -15.84
N ASP A 464 0.05 17.35 -15.91
CA ASP A 464 0.58 16.72 -17.12
C ASP A 464 -0.22 15.48 -17.54
N PHE A 465 -0.62 14.63 -16.58
CA PHE A 465 -1.55 13.52 -16.84
C PHE A 465 -2.89 14.01 -17.42
N LEU A 466 -3.45 15.09 -16.87
CA LEU A 466 -4.71 15.65 -17.35
C LEU A 466 -4.59 16.20 -18.78
N ARG A 467 -3.48 16.87 -19.11
CA ARG A 467 -3.18 17.31 -20.49
C ARG A 467 -3.04 16.12 -21.44
N ASP A 468 -2.39 15.04 -21.02
CA ASP A 468 -2.28 13.83 -21.85
C ASP A 468 -3.64 13.16 -22.07
N PHE A 469 -4.53 13.16 -21.06
CA PHE A 469 -5.93 12.79 -21.23
C PHE A 469 -6.71 13.78 -22.13
N GLY A 470 -6.21 15.02 -22.26
CA GLY A 470 -6.81 16.11 -23.03
C GLY A 470 -7.82 16.93 -22.22
N ALA A 471 -7.79 16.85 -20.89
CA ALA A 471 -8.71 17.53 -19.98
C ALA A 471 -8.33 18.98 -19.64
N GLU A 472 -7.10 19.39 -19.95
CA GLU A 472 -6.57 20.74 -19.73
C GLU A 472 -5.81 21.25 -20.97
#